data_AF-A0A9P5T1B2-F1
#
_entry.id   AF-A0A9P5T1B2-F1
#
_cell.length_a   1.000
_cell.length_b   1.000
_cell.length_c   1.000
_cell.angle_alpha   90.00
_cell.angle_beta   90.00
_cell.angle_gamma   90.00
#
_symmetry.space_group_name_H-M   'P 1'
#
loop_
_entity.id
_entity.type
_entity.pdbx_description
1 polymer ?
#
loop_
_entity_poly.entity_id
_entity_poly.type
_entity_poly.pdbx_seq_one_letter_code
_entity_poly.pdbx_strand_id
1 'polypeptide(L)'
;MIRSTPSIPIPRTLPLLPLQDKVLLPGIVTRLQVSRRDSIPLFEKILRVYDSRELSKCIIGVFPIHTPDASTTDSEQDRNKKKTRNSGIDSTEDALGAGSSAGQVVPYRPGNSGASSNSALNPAHIHSTGCAARLIRLERAVGGFTVVLEGIVRLRLNKIISQSPYFEADVTTLPDKAVDKNDQELQDQIVTLRSTSKEFVSLLQSLKLPAPVLTQLQKFLENVGTIPGQVVDLLMSTIESTYDEKITILDAVDLKVRIPKAVELLTRQIHVLKISQKVHDNVEGKLNKKQREFYLRQQMAAIKEELGEKDAGEDDEMTIIENRLNAANLPPEVQKAADRELKRLRKMQPASSEYSVIRNYLDWLGDLPWAKSTEDMLDVERARKQLNDDHHGLEKVKRRILEYLAVTKLQQLKGDVKGPILCLVGPPGVGKTSLGRSIATAMGRKFHRIALGGVWDESEIRGHRRTYVGALPGLIIHGLKKCEVNNPVFLL
;
A
#
# COMPACT_ATOMS: atom_id res chain seq x y z
N MET A 1 -11.71 -3.45 44.35
CA MET A 1 -11.65 -2.73 45.64
C MET A 1 -11.56 -1.25 45.32
N ILE A 2 -12.62 -0.50 45.61
CA ILE A 2 -12.62 0.95 45.56
C ILE A 2 -11.66 1.39 46.67
N ARG A 3 -10.43 1.77 46.32
CA ARG A 3 -9.65 2.61 47.23
C ARG A 3 -10.33 3.96 47.15
N SER A 4 -11.17 4.28 48.14
CA SER A 4 -11.33 5.67 48.51
C SER A 4 -9.91 6.16 48.73
N THR A 5 -9.39 6.95 47.80
CA THR A 5 -8.05 7.48 47.94
C THR A 5 -8.08 8.29 49.24
N PRO A 6 -7.31 7.92 50.28
CA PRO A 6 -7.17 8.80 51.42
C PRO A 6 -6.73 10.16 50.86
N SER A 7 -7.40 11.22 51.29
CA SER A 7 -7.15 12.58 50.82
C SER A 7 -5.71 12.97 51.17
N ILE A 8 -4.76 12.63 50.30
CA ILE A 8 -3.40 13.14 50.41
C ILE A 8 -3.55 14.64 50.16
N PRO A 9 -3.23 15.50 51.15
CA PRO A 9 -3.36 16.94 50.98
C PRO A 9 -2.42 17.35 49.84
N ILE A 10 -3.00 17.89 48.77
CA ILE A 10 -2.23 18.37 47.63
C ILE A 10 -1.63 19.72 48.05
N PRO A 11 -0.29 19.86 48.09
CA PRO A 11 0.34 21.11 48.44
C PRO A 11 0.05 22.18 47.38
N ARG A 12 0.00 23.45 47.79
CA ARG A 12 -0.23 24.59 46.89
C ARG A 12 0.88 24.76 45.84
N THR A 13 2.10 24.36 46.19
CA THR A 13 3.25 24.38 45.29
C THR A 13 3.60 22.96 44.88
N LEU A 14 3.66 22.71 43.57
CA LEU A 14 4.01 21.41 43.01
C LEU A 14 5.09 21.53 41.93
N PRO A 15 5.97 20.50 41.81
CA PRO A 15 6.81 20.37 40.63
C PRO A 15 5.95 20.06 39.41
N LEU A 16 6.27 20.70 38.28
CA LEU A 16 5.54 20.57 37.04
C LEU A 16 6.22 19.60 36.08
N LEU A 17 5.41 18.75 35.46
CA LEU A 17 5.77 17.92 34.33
C LEU A 17 4.99 18.39 33.09
N PRO A 18 5.64 19.09 32.16
CA PRO A 18 5.05 19.42 30.88
C PRO A 18 4.90 18.16 30.00
N LEU A 19 3.71 17.94 29.43
CA LEU A 19 3.46 16.85 28.48
C LEU A 19 3.16 17.40 27.08
N GLN A 20 3.89 16.88 26.10
CA GLN A 20 3.68 17.17 24.70
C GLN A 20 2.71 16.14 24.11
N ASP A 21 1.70 16.62 23.38
CA ASP A 21 0.71 15.83 22.62
C ASP A 21 -0.04 14.76 23.44
N LYS A 22 -0.02 14.86 24.77
CA LYS A 22 -0.71 13.96 25.69
C LYS A 22 -1.39 14.74 26.82
N VAL A 23 -2.57 14.29 27.18
CA VAL A 23 -3.38 14.83 28.27
C VAL A 23 -3.60 13.74 29.31
N LEU A 24 -3.30 14.04 30.58
CA LEU A 24 -3.60 13.15 31.70
C LEU A 24 -4.91 13.59 32.34
N LEU A 25 -5.90 12.68 32.39
CA LEU A 25 -7.18 12.92 33.06
C LEU A 25 -7.18 12.30 34.47
N PRO A 26 -8.01 12.82 35.40
CA PRO A 26 -8.18 12.22 36.72
C PRO A 26 -8.63 10.75 36.66
N GLY A 27 -8.14 9.93 37.59
CA GLY A 27 -8.44 8.50 37.70
C GLY A 27 -7.71 7.59 36.70
N ILE A 28 -6.92 8.16 35.77
CA ILE A 28 -6.24 7.39 34.72
C ILE A 28 -4.79 7.13 35.06
N VAL A 29 -4.36 5.87 34.87
CA VAL A 29 -2.96 5.47 34.99
C VAL A 29 -2.31 5.47 33.61
N THR A 30 -1.26 6.29 33.43
CA THR A 30 -0.54 6.41 32.16
C THR A 30 0.96 6.15 32.35
N ARG A 31 1.54 5.35 31.45
CA ARG A 31 2.99 5.16 31.35
C ARG A 31 3.58 6.16 30.35
N LEU A 32 4.61 6.88 30.77
CA LEU A 32 5.27 7.91 30.00
C LEU A 32 6.78 7.66 29.93
N GLN A 33 7.38 7.99 28.79
CA GLN A 33 8.83 8.07 28.63
C GLN A 33 9.22 9.54 28.68
N VAL A 34 10.04 9.90 29.66
CA VAL A 34 10.51 11.26 29.87
C VAL A 34 11.98 11.33 29.48
N SER A 35 12.26 12.01 28.37
CA SER A 35 13.62 12.23 27.85
C SER A 35 14.01 13.71 27.78
N ARG A 36 13.11 14.63 28.16
CA ARG A 36 13.36 16.08 28.12
C ARG A 36 14.37 16.49 29.18
N ARG A 37 15.35 17.32 28.79
CA ARG A 37 16.42 17.82 29.68
C ARG A 37 15.89 18.57 30.90
N ASP A 38 14.80 19.32 30.74
CA ASP A 38 14.22 20.14 31.82
C ASP A 38 13.45 19.30 32.86
N SER A 39 13.06 18.07 32.50
CA SER A 39 12.28 17.17 33.36
C SER A 39 13.12 16.07 34.00
N ILE A 40 14.31 15.79 33.47
CA ILE A 40 15.24 14.79 34.02
C ILE A 40 15.68 15.14 35.47
N PRO A 41 16.06 16.40 35.80
CA PRO A 41 16.47 16.77 37.16
C PRO A 41 15.38 16.55 38.21
N LEU A 42 14.10 16.72 37.83
CA LEU A 42 12.96 16.44 38.69
C LEU A 42 12.95 14.96 39.12
N PHE A 43 13.04 14.04 38.16
CA PHE A 43 13.00 12.60 38.45
C PHE A 43 14.28 12.10 39.12
N GLU A 44 15.44 12.70 38.84
CA GLU A 44 16.66 12.44 39.60
C GLU A 44 16.53 12.85 41.06
N LYS A 45 15.93 14.01 41.35
CA LYS A 45 15.63 14.43 42.73
C LYS A 45 14.66 13.47 43.39
N ILE A 46 13.59 13.07 42.71
CA ILE A 46 12.59 12.13 43.26
C ILE A 46 13.21 10.78 43.60
N LEU A 47 14.07 10.22 42.74
CA LEU A 47 14.78 8.96 43.02
C LEU A 47 15.77 9.04 44.20
N ARG A 48 16.32 10.23 44.48
CA ARG A 48 17.22 10.43 45.62
C ARG A 48 16.47 10.61 46.94
N VAL A 49 15.24 11.13 46.89
CA VAL A 49 14.45 11.49 48.07
C VAL A 49 13.49 10.38 48.48
N TYR A 50 12.95 9.62 47.52
CA TYR A 50 11.93 8.60 47.77
C TYR A 50 12.41 7.21 47.39
N ASP A 51 12.27 6.26 48.32
CA ASP A 51 12.41 4.84 48.01
C ASP A 51 11.26 4.35 47.12
N SER A 52 11.49 3.26 46.38
CA SER A 52 10.49 2.66 45.47
C SER A 52 9.14 2.33 46.11
N ARG A 53 9.10 2.14 47.44
CA ARG A 53 7.86 1.88 48.21
C ARG A 53 7.10 3.16 48.58
N GLU A 54 7.77 4.30 48.58
CA GLU A 54 7.22 5.60 48.98
C GLU A 54 6.89 6.52 47.81
N LEU A 55 7.19 6.12 46.56
CA LEU A 55 6.89 6.88 45.35
C LEU A 55 5.41 7.31 45.27
N SER A 56 4.49 6.48 45.78
CA SER A 56 3.05 6.79 45.82
C SER A 56 2.68 8.00 46.70
N LYS A 57 3.60 8.49 47.55
CA LYS A 57 3.42 9.74 48.32
C LYS A 57 3.82 10.98 47.51
N CYS A 58 4.56 10.80 46.41
CA CYS A 58 4.99 11.89 45.54
C CYS A 58 3.85 12.33 44.60
N ILE A 59 3.54 13.62 44.63
CA ILE A 59 2.55 14.26 43.77
C ILE A 59 3.28 15.24 42.86
N ILE A 60 2.97 15.19 41.57
CA ILE A 60 3.48 16.12 40.56
C ILE A 60 2.33 16.75 39.78
N GLY A 61 2.47 17.99 39.35
CA GLY A 61 1.49 18.67 38.49
C GLY A 61 1.78 18.38 37.02
N VAL A 62 0.88 17.70 36.33
CA VAL A 62 1.04 17.34 34.92
C VAL A 62 0.22 18.28 34.06
N PHE A 63 0.88 19.02 33.16
CA PHE A 63 0.23 20.03 32.33
C PHE A 63 0.51 19.80 30.84
N PRO A 64 -0.52 19.82 29.97
CA PRO A 64 -0.32 19.79 28.53
C PRO A 64 0.40 21.04 28.03
N ILE A 65 1.16 20.90 26.94
CA ILE A 65 1.82 22.01 26.24
C ILE A 65 1.15 22.21 24.88
N HIS A 66 0.72 23.44 24.58
CA HIS A 66 0.35 23.81 23.23
C HIS A 66 1.61 24.04 22.38
N THR A 67 1.81 23.18 21.38
CA THR A 67 2.72 23.51 20.28
C THR A 67 1.90 24.24 19.23
N PRO A 68 2.26 25.46 18.80
CA PRO A 68 1.61 26.06 17.65
C PRO A 68 1.88 25.16 16.44
N ASP A 69 0.82 24.79 15.74
CA ASP A 69 0.89 23.91 14.56
C ASP A 69 1.97 24.40 13.59
N ALA A 70 2.90 23.51 13.23
CA ALA A 70 3.92 23.74 12.22
C ALA A 70 3.34 23.90 10.78
N SER A 71 2.01 24.01 10.63
CA SER A 71 1.31 24.21 9.36
C SER A 71 0.87 25.66 9.11
N THR A 72 1.05 26.59 10.07
CA THR A 72 0.64 28.00 9.90
C THR A 72 1.79 28.99 9.77
N THR A 73 3.03 28.61 10.11
CA THR A 73 4.20 29.51 10.04
C THR A 73 4.75 29.79 8.64
N ASP A 74 4.38 28.99 7.62
CA ASP A 74 4.84 29.23 6.24
C ASP A 74 3.98 30.24 5.46
N SER A 75 2.83 30.67 6.02
CA SER A 75 1.91 31.60 5.34
C SER A 75 2.01 33.06 5.79
N GLU A 76 2.64 33.34 6.93
CA GLU A 76 2.84 34.70 7.45
C GLU A 76 4.26 35.25 7.22
N GLN A 77 5.28 34.40 7.05
CA GLN A 77 6.63 34.87 6.71
C GLN A 77 6.79 35.26 5.23
N ASP A 78 5.91 34.77 4.34
CA ASP A 78 5.90 35.14 2.91
C ASP A 78 5.10 36.41 2.58
N ARG A 79 4.29 36.92 3.53
CA ARG A 79 3.56 38.19 3.35
C ARG A 79 4.40 39.43 3.69
N ASN A 80 5.42 39.30 4.54
CA ASN A 80 6.28 40.43 4.93
C ASN A 80 7.60 40.53 4.14
N LYS A 81 7.92 39.58 3.26
CA LYS A 81 9.05 39.69 2.32
C LYS A 81 8.67 40.28 0.95
N LYS A 82 7.38 40.43 0.65
CA LYS A 82 6.86 40.92 -0.64
C LYS A 82 6.57 42.44 -0.71
N LYS A 83 6.90 43.21 0.34
CA LYS A 83 6.74 44.69 0.35
C LYS A 83 8.03 45.50 0.16
N THR A 84 9.19 44.85 0.04
CA THR A 84 10.47 45.52 -0.21
C THR A 84 11.27 44.77 -1.26
N ARG A 85 10.83 44.85 -2.52
CA ARG A 85 11.62 44.69 -3.76
C ARG A 85 10.64 44.59 -4.93
N ASN A 86 10.29 45.74 -5.49
CA ASN A 86 9.78 45.84 -6.86
C ASN A 86 10.18 47.21 -7.42
N SER A 87 11.29 47.22 -8.15
CA SER A 87 11.65 48.25 -9.14
C SER A 87 12.55 47.57 -10.19
N GLY A 88 12.09 47.52 -11.45
CA GLY A 88 12.77 46.96 -12.64
C GLY A 88 12.11 45.66 -13.15
N ILE A 89 11.30 45.64 -14.23
CA ILE A 89 11.64 45.65 -15.68
C ILE A 89 12.49 44.39 -16.02
N ASP A 90 12.24 43.48 -16.99
CA ASP A 90 11.42 43.37 -18.20
C ASP A 90 11.28 41.85 -18.55
N SER A 91 10.16 41.39 -19.12
CA SER A 91 9.98 40.83 -20.49
C SER A 91 10.11 39.30 -20.71
N THR A 92 9.06 38.74 -21.35
CA THR A 92 9.00 37.58 -22.30
C THR A 92 9.38 36.18 -21.81
N GLU A 93 8.83 35.05 -22.25
CA GLU A 93 7.62 34.59 -22.97
C GLU A 93 7.69 33.03 -22.90
N ASP A 94 6.52 32.39 -22.94
CA ASP A 94 6.21 31.07 -23.52
C ASP A 94 6.53 29.69 -22.90
N ALA A 95 5.44 28.89 -23.00
CA ALA A 95 5.33 27.47 -23.37
C ALA A 95 5.26 26.36 -22.28
N LEU A 96 4.00 25.95 -22.03
CA LEU A 96 3.42 24.62 -22.22
C LEU A 96 4.29 23.36 -21.96
N GLY A 97 3.77 22.47 -21.08
CA GLY A 97 4.20 21.09 -21.00
C GLY A 97 3.32 20.23 -20.09
N ALA A 98 2.42 19.45 -20.70
CA ALA A 98 1.61 18.42 -20.07
C ALA A 98 2.45 17.18 -19.67
N GLY A 99 2.03 16.44 -18.63
CA GLY A 99 2.64 15.15 -18.29
C GLY A 99 2.02 14.46 -17.08
N SER A 100 1.17 13.47 -17.35
CA SER A 100 0.56 12.53 -16.41
C SER A 100 1.51 11.43 -15.92
N SER A 101 1.42 11.03 -14.65
CA SER A 101 1.60 9.64 -14.16
C SER A 101 1.22 9.57 -12.67
N ALA A 102 0.09 8.98 -12.28
CA ALA A 102 -0.08 7.55 -12.03
C ALA A 102 0.74 7.01 -10.83
N GLY A 103 0.06 6.92 -9.69
CA GLY A 103 0.10 5.84 -8.71
C GLY A 103 1.45 5.23 -8.32
N GLN A 104 2.03 5.73 -7.23
CA GLN A 104 2.93 4.93 -6.39
C GLN A 104 2.34 4.78 -5.00
N VAL A 105 1.95 3.55 -4.67
CA VAL A 105 1.60 3.09 -3.34
C VAL A 105 2.86 3.16 -2.48
N VAL A 106 2.93 4.17 -1.59
CA VAL A 106 3.97 4.27 -0.58
C VAL A 106 3.58 3.37 0.61
N PRO A 107 4.43 2.44 1.05
CA PRO A 107 4.12 1.59 2.18
C PRO A 107 4.07 2.42 3.47
N TYR A 108 3.00 2.23 4.24
CA TYR A 108 2.88 2.71 5.62
C TYR A 108 4.03 2.13 6.45
N ARG A 109 5.07 2.94 6.69
CA ARG A 109 6.08 2.68 7.71
C ARG A 109 5.50 3.11 9.06
N PRO A 110 5.56 2.27 10.11
CA PRO A 110 5.22 2.72 11.45
C PRO A 110 6.17 3.85 11.84
N GLY A 111 5.61 5.05 12.03
CA GLY A 111 6.34 6.23 12.41
C GLY A 111 7.08 6.00 13.71
N ASN A 112 8.40 5.98 13.60
CA ASN A 112 9.34 6.05 14.70
C ASN A 112 9.13 7.41 15.38
N SER A 113 8.41 7.44 16.52
CA SER A 113 8.22 8.65 17.33
C SER A 113 9.50 8.96 18.11
N GLY A 114 10.49 9.43 17.36
CA GLY A 114 11.78 9.90 17.86
C GLY A 114 12.15 11.22 17.19
N ALA A 115 11.26 12.22 17.28
CA ALA A 115 11.61 13.60 16.96
C ALA A 115 11.87 14.35 18.27
N SER A 116 13.13 14.42 18.68
CA SER A 116 13.60 15.26 19.77
C SER A 116 13.52 16.74 19.38
N SER A 117 12.37 17.38 19.64
CA SER A 117 12.28 18.85 19.62
C SER A 117 12.99 19.40 20.86
N ASN A 118 14.27 19.73 20.68
CA ASN A 118 15.19 20.21 21.70
C ASN A 118 15.09 21.74 21.90
N SER A 119 13.87 22.29 21.85
CA SER A 119 13.61 23.71 22.14
C SER A 119 13.32 23.90 23.63
N ALA A 120 13.97 24.90 24.23
CA ALA A 120 13.69 25.34 25.59
C ALA A 120 12.21 25.69 25.72
N LEU A 121 11.54 25.14 26.74
CA LEU A 121 10.10 25.33 26.92
C LEU A 121 9.80 26.80 27.22
N ASN A 122 8.99 27.47 26.40
CA ASN A 122 8.48 28.79 26.75
C ASN A 122 7.35 28.62 27.78
N PRO A 123 7.43 29.23 28.98
CA PRO A 123 6.38 29.15 30.00
C PRO A 123 4.97 29.51 29.49
N ALA A 124 4.88 30.33 28.45
CA ALA A 124 3.63 30.74 27.83
C ALA A 124 2.89 29.63 27.06
N HIS A 125 3.56 28.52 26.77
CA HIS A 125 2.96 27.40 26.02
C HIS A 125 2.32 26.34 26.94
N ILE A 126 2.44 26.48 28.26
CA ILE A 126 1.84 25.55 29.23
C ILE A 126 0.35 25.87 29.35
N HIS A 127 -0.48 24.84 29.27
CA HIS A 127 -1.92 24.97 29.40
C HIS A 127 -2.33 25.45 30.80
N SER A 128 -3.41 26.24 30.87
CA SER A 128 -3.90 26.81 32.14
C SER A 128 -4.49 25.77 33.10
N THR A 129 -4.93 24.63 32.57
CA THR A 129 -5.45 23.48 33.32
C THR A 129 -4.56 22.26 33.14
N GLY A 130 -4.47 21.45 34.19
CA GLY A 130 -3.67 20.23 34.25
C GLY A 130 -4.28 19.22 35.20
N CYS A 131 -3.50 18.19 35.55
CA CYS A 131 -3.91 17.16 36.50
C CYS A 131 -2.81 16.92 37.54
N ALA A 132 -3.19 16.87 38.82
CA ALA A 132 -2.32 16.37 39.87
C ALA A 132 -2.16 14.87 39.68
N ALA A 133 -0.92 14.38 39.60
CA ALA A 133 -0.64 12.98 39.38
C ALA A 133 0.19 12.37 40.50
N ARG A 134 -0.20 11.17 40.93
CA ARG A 134 0.57 10.33 41.84
C ARG A 134 1.62 9.55 41.06
N LEU A 135 2.83 9.47 41.57
CA LEU A 135 3.86 8.62 40.99
C LEU A 135 3.71 7.17 41.48
N ILE A 136 3.39 6.23 40.59
CA ILE A 136 3.27 4.81 40.95
C ILE A 136 4.61 4.09 40.80
N ARG A 137 5.32 4.32 39.69
CA ARG A 137 6.56 3.63 39.35
C ARG A 137 7.49 4.57 38.61
N LEU A 138 8.78 4.51 38.93
CA LEU A 138 9.83 5.29 38.32
C LEU A 138 11.04 4.40 38.04
N GLU A 139 11.48 4.35 36.79
CA GLU A 139 12.60 3.53 36.36
C GLU A 139 13.52 4.32 35.45
N ARG A 140 14.84 4.12 35.61
CA ARG A 140 15.83 4.71 34.72
C ARG A 140 15.86 3.95 33.40
N ALA A 141 15.76 4.67 32.29
CA ALA A 141 15.82 4.12 30.94
C ALA A 141 16.99 4.77 30.17
N VAL A 142 17.35 4.20 29.00
CA VAL A 142 18.42 4.75 28.16
C VAL A 142 17.99 6.14 27.66
N GLY A 143 18.69 7.19 28.11
CA GLY A 143 18.42 8.58 27.73
C GLY A 143 17.27 9.27 28.48
N GLY A 144 16.76 8.70 29.58
CA GLY A 144 15.67 9.32 30.34
C GLY A 144 15.09 8.44 31.45
N PHE A 145 13.81 8.64 31.75
CA PHE A 145 13.05 7.89 32.75
C PHE A 145 11.75 7.33 32.18
N THR A 146 11.42 6.11 32.57
CA THR A 146 10.07 5.56 32.42
C THR A 146 9.28 5.83 33.68
N VAL A 147 8.14 6.48 33.55
CA VAL A 147 7.32 6.95 34.66
C VAL A 147 5.90 6.42 34.51
N VAL A 148 5.32 5.88 35.57
CA VAL A 148 3.89 5.49 35.62
C VAL A 148 3.19 6.45 36.58
N LEU A 149 2.25 7.22 36.06
CA LEU A 149 1.52 8.26 36.78
C LEU A 149 0.04 7.91 36.86
N GLU A 150 -0.60 8.22 37.99
CA GLU A 150 -2.05 8.14 38.18
C GLU A 150 -2.62 9.54 38.38
N GLY A 151 -3.53 9.98 37.51
CA GLY A 151 -4.24 11.25 37.69
C GLY A 151 -5.14 11.20 38.93
N ILE A 152 -5.13 12.26 39.74
CA ILE A 152 -5.90 12.35 40.99
C ILE A 152 -7.02 13.37 40.84
N VAL A 153 -6.69 14.61 40.49
CA VAL A 153 -7.65 15.73 40.42
C VAL A 153 -7.18 16.77 39.41
N ARG A 154 -8.11 17.55 38.85
CA ARG A 154 -7.80 18.68 37.98
C ARG A 154 -7.12 19.80 38.78
N LEU A 155 -6.16 20.47 38.13
CA LEU A 155 -5.44 21.61 38.66
C LEU A 155 -5.61 22.82 37.74
N ARG A 156 -5.65 24.01 38.32
CA ARG A 156 -5.44 25.27 37.62
C ARG A 156 -4.05 25.80 37.93
N LEU A 157 -3.31 26.17 36.89
CA LEU A 157 -2.03 26.83 37.00
C LEU A 157 -2.25 28.30 37.37
N ASN A 158 -1.72 28.75 38.51
CA ASN A 158 -1.79 30.15 38.91
C ASN A 158 -0.56 30.91 38.41
N LYS A 159 0.63 30.48 38.86
CA LYS A 159 1.91 31.15 38.56
C LYS A 159 3.08 30.17 38.64
N ILE A 160 4.01 30.28 37.71
CA ILE A 160 5.28 29.54 37.74
C ILE A 160 6.24 30.29 38.68
N ILE A 161 6.74 29.58 39.70
CA ILE A 161 7.59 30.10 40.78
C ILE A 161 9.07 29.93 40.41
N SER A 162 9.46 28.77 39.88
CA SER A 162 10.83 28.48 39.47
C SER A 162 10.86 27.74 38.13
N GLN A 163 11.93 27.95 37.36
CA GLN A 163 12.14 27.36 36.02
C GLN A 163 13.38 26.45 35.96
N SER A 164 14.28 26.52 36.94
CA SER A 164 15.52 25.74 36.98
C SER A 164 15.77 25.24 38.40
N PRO A 165 16.19 23.98 38.62
CA PRO A 165 16.54 22.95 37.63
C PRO A 165 15.36 22.21 36.99
N TYR A 166 14.13 22.45 37.47
CA TYR A 166 12.88 21.99 36.89
C TYR A 166 11.79 23.03 37.21
N PHE A 167 10.63 22.95 36.55
CA PHE A 167 9.54 23.90 36.77
C PHE A 167 8.81 23.63 38.10
N GLU A 168 8.58 24.67 38.89
CA GLU A 168 7.70 24.63 40.08
C GLU A 168 6.64 25.71 39.94
N ALA A 169 5.39 25.40 40.29
CA ALA A 169 4.30 26.35 40.18
C ALA A 169 3.32 26.29 41.35
N ASP A 170 2.68 27.42 41.58
CA ASP A 170 1.50 27.55 42.42
C ASP A 170 0.28 27.06 41.66
N VAL A 171 -0.47 26.15 42.27
CA VAL A 171 -1.62 25.48 41.66
C VAL A 171 -2.83 25.47 42.59
N THR A 172 -4.01 25.53 41.98
CA THR A 172 -5.29 25.41 42.69
C THR A 172 -5.97 24.11 42.32
N THR A 173 -6.44 23.34 43.30
CA THR A 173 -7.22 22.12 43.04
C THR A 173 -8.64 22.47 42.59
N LEU A 174 -9.10 21.78 41.56
CA LEU A 174 -10.45 21.90 41.02
C LEU A 174 -11.18 20.56 41.18
N PRO A 175 -11.66 20.23 42.40
CA PRO A 175 -12.46 19.04 42.61
C PRO A 175 -13.83 19.18 41.93
N ASP A 176 -14.38 18.06 41.47
CA ASP A 176 -15.76 18.03 40.98
C ASP A 176 -16.72 18.41 42.12
N LYS A 177 -17.70 19.26 41.83
CA LYS A 177 -18.79 19.57 42.77
C LYS A 177 -19.60 18.29 43.03
N ALA A 178 -20.07 18.13 44.28
CA ALA A 178 -20.98 17.05 44.61
C ALA A 178 -22.25 17.16 43.74
N VAL A 179 -22.74 16.01 43.25
CA VAL A 179 -23.95 15.95 42.43
C VAL A 179 -25.14 16.32 43.32
N ASP A 180 -25.79 17.45 43.03
CA ASP A 180 -27.05 17.80 43.67
C ASP A 180 -28.16 16.87 43.15
N LYS A 181 -28.90 16.25 44.07
CA LYS A 181 -30.01 15.37 43.74
C LYS A 181 -31.25 16.14 43.26
N ASN A 182 -31.32 17.44 43.55
CA ASN A 182 -32.43 18.30 43.16
C ASN A 182 -32.24 18.95 41.78
N ASP A 183 -31.05 18.82 41.19
CA ASP A 183 -30.73 19.37 39.87
C ASP A 183 -31.17 18.40 38.76
N GLN A 184 -32.44 18.54 38.35
CA GLN A 184 -33.08 17.66 37.37
C GLN A 184 -32.31 17.59 36.04
N GLU A 185 -31.77 18.72 35.58
CA GLU A 185 -31.01 18.81 34.32
C GLU A 185 -29.73 17.96 34.38
N LEU A 186 -28.99 18.03 35.49
CA LEU A 186 -27.80 17.21 35.67
C LEU A 186 -28.14 15.71 35.78
N GLN A 187 -29.25 15.37 36.43
CA GLN A 187 -29.71 13.97 36.52
C GLN A 187 -30.06 13.40 35.14
N ASP A 188 -30.75 14.17 34.30
CA ASP A 188 -31.10 13.75 32.93
C ASP A 188 -29.84 13.52 32.07
N GLN A 189 -28.84 14.40 32.21
CA GLN A 189 -27.54 14.22 31.57
C GLN A 189 -26.80 12.96 32.06
N ILE A 190 -26.85 12.65 33.36
CA ILE A 190 -26.25 11.44 33.94
C ILE A 190 -26.94 10.18 33.42
N VAL A 191 -28.27 10.20 33.26
CA VAL A 191 -29.04 9.09 32.67
C VAL A 191 -28.61 8.88 31.22
N THR A 192 -28.51 9.96 30.44
CA THR A 192 -28.06 9.93 29.05
C THR A 192 -26.63 9.38 28.92
N LEU A 193 -25.71 9.86 29.77
CA LEU A 193 -24.36 9.33 29.83
C LEU A 193 -24.35 7.82 30.13
N ARG A 194 -25.17 7.39 31.10
CA ARG A 194 -25.28 5.97 31.47
C ARG A 194 -25.78 5.11 30.31
N SER A 195 -26.81 5.54 29.58
CA SER A 195 -27.32 4.78 28.42
C SER A 195 -26.29 4.69 27.30
N THR A 196 -25.66 5.81 26.93
CA THR A 196 -24.66 5.85 25.85
C THR A 196 -23.43 5.02 26.22
N SER A 197 -23.02 5.05 27.49
CA SER A 197 -21.88 4.24 27.97
C SER A 197 -22.17 2.74 27.95
N LYS A 198 -23.41 2.33 28.28
CA LYS A 198 -23.83 0.92 28.17
C LYS A 198 -23.82 0.45 26.72
N GLU A 199 -24.31 1.28 25.80
CA GLU A 199 -24.27 1.00 24.37
C GLU A 199 -22.83 0.81 23.89
N PHE A 200 -21.93 1.74 24.24
CA PHE A 200 -20.51 1.64 23.91
C PHE A 200 -19.87 0.34 24.40
N VAL A 201 -20.08 -0.02 25.67
CA VAL A 201 -19.52 -1.27 26.22
C VAL A 201 -20.11 -2.51 25.54
N SER A 202 -21.41 -2.50 25.19
CA SER A 202 -22.03 -3.62 24.46
C SER A 202 -21.43 -3.81 23.06
N LEU A 203 -21.09 -2.72 22.37
CA LEU A 203 -20.42 -2.78 21.07
C LEU A 203 -18.99 -3.30 21.21
N LEU A 204 -18.25 -2.85 22.23
CA LEU A 204 -16.92 -3.39 22.52
C LEU A 204 -16.95 -4.89 22.84
N GLN A 205 -18.01 -5.40 23.47
CA GLN A 205 -18.20 -6.84 23.69
C GLN A 205 -18.42 -7.59 22.38
N SER A 206 -19.24 -7.04 21.47
CA SER A 206 -19.50 -7.66 20.17
C SER A 206 -18.22 -7.79 19.33
N LEU A 207 -17.27 -6.87 19.49
CA LEU A 207 -15.96 -6.86 18.85
C LEU A 207 -14.92 -7.76 19.53
N LYS A 208 -15.32 -8.60 20.50
CA LYS A 208 -14.47 -9.62 21.18
C LYS A 208 -13.19 -9.06 21.82
N LEU A 209 -13.24 -7.87 22.41
CA LEU A 209 -12.11 -7.33 23.17
C LEU A 209 -11.82 -8.16 24.45
N PRO A 210 -10.60 -8.06 25.03
CA PRO A 210 -10.22 -8.81 26.23
C PRO A 210 -11.18 -8.59 27.41
N ALA A 211 -11.73 -9.69 27.95
CA ALA A 211 -12.64 -9.71 29.11
C ALA A 211 -12.21 -8.88 30.35
N PRO A 212 -10.91 -8.80 30.75
CA PRO A 212 -10.53 -8.01 31.93
C PRO A 212 -10.79 -6.50 31.77
N VAL A 213 -10.70 -5.95 30.55
CA VAL A 213 -10.97 -4.52 30.31
C VAL A 213 -12.46 -4.24 30.37
N LEU A 214 -13.27 -5.12 29.78
CA LEU A 214 -14.73 -4.99 29.74
C LEU A 214 -15.36 -5.10 31.13
N THR A 215 -14.89 -6.05 31.94
CA THR A 215 -15.38 -6.23 33.33
C THR A 215 -15.02 -5.07 34.25
N GLN A 216 -13.86 -4.42 34.03
CA GLN A 216 -13.50 -3.20 34.74
C GLN A 216 -14.43 -2.05 34.34
N LEU A 217 -14.59 -1.79 33.04
CA LEU A 217 -15.47 -0.72 32.55
C LEU A 217 -16.92 -0.90 33.06
N GLN A 218 -17.47 -2.11 33.02
CA GLN A 218 -18.81 -2.39 33.54
C GLN A 218 -18.97 -2.03 35.03
N LYS A 219 -18.00 -2.40 35.87
CA LYS A 219 -18.02 -2.04 37.30
C LYS A 219 -17.92 -0.54 37.54
N PHE A 220 -17.20 0.19 36.69
CA PHE A 220 -17.17 1.65 36.77
C PHE A 220 -18.49 2.28 36.30
N LEU A 221 -19.19 1.68 35.34
CA LEU A 221 -20.51 2.14 34.88
C LEU A 221 -21.61 2.03 35.95
N GLU A 222 -21.51 1.06 36.87
CA GLU A 222 -22.41 0.96 38.01
C GLU A 222 -22.33 2.19 38.93
N ASN A 223 -21.18 2.86 38.95
CA ASN A 223 -20.91 4.03 39.81
C ASN A 223 -21.18 5.39 39.12
N VAL A 224 -21.74 5.40 37.91
CA VAL A 224 -22.06 6.64 37.15
C VAL A 224 -22.94 7.61 37.94
N GLY A 225 -23.85 7.08 38.77
CA GLY A 225 -24.74 7.92 39.59
C GLY A 225 -24.05 8.62 40.76
N THR A 226 -22.92 8.10 41.23
CA THR A 226 -22.21 8.60 42.41
C THR A 226 -21.03 9.49 42.02
N ILE A 227 -20.32 9.15 40.94
CA ILE A 227 -19.12 9.86 40.49
C ILE A 227 -19.12 9.99 38.96
N PRO A 228 -20.05 10.77 38.37
CA PRO A 228 -20.18 10.89 36.91
C PRO A 228 -18.91 11.45 36.25
N GLY A 229 -18.18 12.32 36.97
CA GLY A 229 -16.97 12.93 36.47
C GLY A 229 -15.83 11.96 36.17
N GLN A 230 -15.54 11.06 37.12
CA GLN A 230 -14.52 10.03 36.92
C GLN A 230 -14.89 9.07 35.81
N VAL A 231 -16.19 8.78 35.63
CA VAL A 231 -16.64 7.92 34.54
C VAL A 231 -16.45 8.58 33.18
N VAL A 232 -16.74 9.88 33.06
CA VAL A 232 -16.43 10.63 31.84
C VAL A 232 -14.94 10.56 31.53
N ASP A 233 -14.08 10.81 32.53
CA ASP A 233 -12.63 10.79 32.34
C ASP A 233 -12.10 9.41 31.92
N LEU A 234 -12.66 8.34 32.49
CA LEU A 234 -12.38 6.96 32.10
C LEU A 234 -12.79 6.66 30.66
N LEU A 235 -14.01 7.02 30.27
CA LEU A 235 -14.51 6.80 28.92
C LEU A 235 -13.69 7.57 27.89
N MET A 236 -13.38 8.84 28.17
CA MET A 236 -12.56 9.67 27.29
C MET A 236 -11.12 9.17 27.14
N SER A 237 -10.57 8.50 28.16
CA SER A 237 -9.27 7.83 28.04
C SER A 237 -9.31 6.56 27.19
N THR A 238 -10.49 5.93 27.09
CA THR A 238 -10.71 4.68 26.36
C THR A 238 -11.00 4.92 24.87
N ILE A 239 -11.61 6.07 24.55
CA ILE A 239 -11.98 6.45 23.18
C ILE A 239 -10.80 7.09 22.45
N GLU A 240 -10.67 6.79 21.17
CA GLU A 240 -9.79 7.52 20.27
C GLU A 240 -10.35 8.92 20.02
N SER A 241 -9.71 9.92 20.62
CA SER A 241 -10.07 11.34 20.51
C SER A 241 -8.82 12.17 20.25
N THR A 242 -9.01 13.31 19.58
CA THR A 242 -7.92 14.22 19.23
C THR A 242 -7.37 14.92 20.48
N TYR A 243 -6.18 15.51 20.37
CA TYR A 243 -5.54 16.22 21.47
C TYR A 243 -6.40 17.39 21.97
N ASP A 244 -6.95 18.20 21.05
CA ASP A 244 -7.77 19.36 21.38
C ASP A 244 -9.10 18.98 22.05
N GLU A 245 -9.71 17.87 21.62
CA GLU A 245 -10.91 17.33 22.28
C GLU A 245 -10.61 16.91 23.72
N LYS A 246 -9.46 16.29 23.97
CA LYS A 246 -9.03 15.92 25.34
C LYS A 246 -8.74 17.13 26.21
N ILE A 247 -8.15 18.19 25.65
CA ILE A 247 -7.98 19.47 26.35
C ILE A 247 -9.34 20.08 26.69
N THR A 248 -10.27 20.08 25.73
CA THR A 248 -11.62 20.62 25.94
C THR A 248 -12.36 19.92 27.09
N ILE A 249 -12.16 18.61 27.26
CA ILE A 249 -12.70 17.83 28.39
C ILE A 249 -11.95 18.12 29.70
N LEU A 250 -10.64 18.36 29.65
CA LEU A 250 -9.86 18.78 30.81
C LEU A 250 -10.33 20.15 31.34
N ASP A 251 -10.64 21.08 30.43
CA ASP A 251 -11.11 22.44 30.71
C ASP A 251 -12.54 22.53 31.21
N ALA A 252 -13.37 21.55 30.84
CA ALA A 252 -14.74 21.45 31.31
C ALA A 252 -14.76 21.00 32.79
N VAL A 253 -14.55 21.95 33.70
CA VAL A 253 -14.59 21.72 35.15
C VAL A 253 -16.03 21.42 35.61
N ASP A 254 -17.02 22.10 35.01
CA ASP A 254 -18.43 21.89 35.33
C ASP A 254 -18.97 20.61 34.68
N LEU A 255 -19.61 19.76 35.48
CA LEU A 255 -20.25 18.52 35.02
C LEU A 255 -21.33 18.80 33.98
N LYS A 256 -22.09 19.89 34.12
CA LYS A 256 -23.16 20.25 33.17
C LYS A 256 -22.65 20.53 31.76
N VAL A 257 -21.40 20.98 31.65
CA VAL A 257 -20.74 21.26 30.37
C VAL A 257 -19.95 20.03 29.90
N ARG A 258 -19.33 19.31 30.84
CA ARG A 258 -18.46 18.17 30.53
C ARG A 258 -19.24 16.96 30.03
N ILE A 259 -20.38 16.63 30.65
CA ILE A 259 -21.15 15.44 30.30
C ILE A 259 -21.69 15.51 28.87
N PRO A 260 -22.36 16.60 28.42
CA PRO A 260 -22.84 16.69 27.04
C PRO A 260 -21.74 16.56 25.99
N LYS A 261 -20.60 17.23 26.20
CA LYS A 261 -19.42 17.13 25.31
C LYS A 261 -18.88 15.71 25.24
N ALA A 262 -18.78 15.02 26.38
CA ALA A 262 -18.33 13.64 26.41
C ALA A 262 -19.32 12.69 25.73
N VAL A 263 -20.62 12.91 25.90
CA VAL A 263 -21.67 12.13 25.22
C VAL A 263 -21.57 12.31 23.71
N GLU A 264 -21.37 13.53 23.21
CA GLU A 264 -21.19 13.80 21.77
C GLU A 264 -20.01 13.00 21.19
N LEU A 265 -18.84 13.08 21.84
CA LEU A 265 -17.64 12.34 21.42
C LEU A 265 -17.84 10.82 21.47
N LEU A 266 -18.51 10.33 22.53
CA LEU A 266 -18.84 8.92 22.71
C LEU A 266 -19.81 8.42 21.63
N THR A 267 -20.84 9.20 21.29
CA THR A 267 -21.79 8.87 20.22
C THR A 267 -21.11 8.82 18.86
N ARG A 268 -20.18 9.74 18.57
CA ARG A 268 -19.36 9.70 17.35
C ARG A 268 -18.56 8.39 17.28
N GLN A 269 -17.93 8.00 18.39
CA GLN A 269 -17.16 6.74 18.44
C GLN A 269 -18.04 5.50 18.27
N ILE A 270 -19.23 5.49 18.88
CA ILE A 270 -20.22 4.42 18.72
C ILE A 270 -20.58 4.25 17.23
N HIS A 271 -20.76 5.35 16.50
CA HIS A 271 -21.08 5.29 15.07
C HIS A 271 -19.96 4.64 14.25
N VAL A 272 -18.70 5.01 14.52
CA VAL A 272 -17.53 4.40 13.88
C VAL A 272 -17.45 2.90 14.17
N LEU A 273 -17.64 2.50 15.43
CA LEU A 273 -17.63 1.08 15.81
C LEU A 273 -18.75 0.27 15.14
N LYS A 274 -19.96 0.84 15.02
CA LYS A 274 -21.08 0.18 14.31
C LYS A 274 -20.77 -0.03 12.82
N ILE A 275 -20.12 0.94 12.17
CA ILE A 275 -19.68 0.78 10.77
C ILE A 275 -18.62 -0.34 10.69
N SER A 276 -17.64 -0.33 11.58
CA SER A 276 -16.60 -1.37 11.65
C SER A 276 -17.20 -2.76 11.85
N GLN A 277 -18.21 -2.89 12.72
CA GLN A 277 -18.94 -4.13 12.94
C GLN A 277 -19.67 -4.58 11.67
N LYS A 278 -20.42 -3.70 11.00
CA LYS A 278 -21.08 -4.03 9.72
C LYS A 278 -20.09 -4.48 8.65
N VAL A 279 -18.90 -3.88 8.59
CA VAL A 279 -17.84 -4.31 7.67
C VAL A 279 -17.34 -5.69 8.06
N HIS A 280 -17.08 -5.93 9.36
CA HIS A 280 -16.65 -7.24 9.86
C HIS A 280 -17.68 -8.34 9.55
N ASP A 281 -18.95 -8.11 9.85
CA ASP A 281 -20.04 -9.04 9.57
C ASP A 281 -20.21 -9.31 8.06
N ASN A 282 -20.04 -8.28 7.21
CA ASN A 282 -20.07 -8.44 5.76
C ASN A 282 -18.86 -9.24 5.23
N VAL A 283 -17.68 -9.07 5.83
CA VAL A 283 -16.46 -9.82 5.46
C VAL A 283 -16.57 -11.26 5.92
N GLU A 284 -16.97 -11.52 7.16
CA GLU A 284 -17.25 -12.87 7.66
C GLU A 284 -18.37 -13.55 6.85
N GLY A 285 -19.45 -12.82 6.53
CA GLY A 285 -20.51 -13.30 5.65
C GLY A 285 -20.02 -13.65 4.24
N LYS A 286 -19.12 -12.84 3.65
CA LYS A 286 -18.48 -13.15 2.36
C LYS A 286 -17.49 -14.30 2.45
N LEU A 287 -16.74 -14.43 3.54
CA LEU A 287 -15.82 -15.55 3.78
C LEU A 287 -16.59 -16.86 3.94
N ASN A 288 -17.68 -16.85 4.72
CA ASN A 288 -18.54 -18.00 4.90
C ASN A 288 -19.28 -18.37 3.61
N LYS A 289 -19.70 -17.38 2.81
CA LYS A 289 -20.24 -17.60 1.46
C LYS A 289 -19.21 -18.22 0.52
N LYS A 290 -17.95 -17.75 0.54
CA LYS A 290 -16.86 -18.33 -0.27
C LYS A 290 -16.48 -19.75 0.19
N GLN A 291 -16.44 -20.02 1.50
CA GLN A 291 -16.22 -21.37 2.03
C GLN A 291 -17.36 -22.31 1.63
N ARG A 292 -18.61 -21.85 1.74
CA ARG A 292 -19.79 -22.59 1.29
C ARG A 292 -19.78 -22.81 -0.23
N GLU A 293 -19.40 -21.80 -1.02
CA GLU A 293 -19.27 -21.91 -2.47
C GLU A 293 -18.12 -22.84 -2.86
N PHE A 294 -16.98 -22.80 -2.16
CA PHE A 294 -15.87 -23.74 -2.36
C PHE A 294 -16.29 -25.18 -2.05
N TYR A 295 -17.01 -25.40 -0.94
CA TYR A 295 -17.54 -26.70 -0.56
C TYR A 295 -18.59 -27.21 -1.57
N LEU A 296 -19.52 -26.33 -1.99
CA LEU A 296 -20.49 -26.65 -3.03
C LEU A 296 -19.81 -26.93 -4.38
N ARG A 297 -18.74 -26.21 -4.75
CA ARG A 297 -17.96 -26.50 -5.96
C ARG A 297 -17.24 -27.83 -5.86
N GLN A 298 -16.69 -28.19 -4.70
CA GLN A 298 -16.12 -29.52 -4.49
C GLN A 298 -17.19 -30.62 -4.60
N GLN A 299 -18.37 -30.41 -4.02
CA GLN A 299 -19.48 -31.35 -4.15
C GLN A 299 -19.96 -31.44 -5.61
N MET A 300 -20.11 -30.32 -6.31
CA MET A 300 -20.46 -30.30 -7.74
C MET A 300 -19.38 -30.95 -8.59
N ALA A 301 -18.10 -30.76 -8.28
CA ALA A 301 -17.00 -31.41 -9.00
C ALA A 301 -17.01 -32.94 -8.79
N ALA A 302 -17.23 -33.39 -7.55
CA ALA A 302 -17.37 -34.82 -7.24
C ALA A 302 -18.61 -35.42 -7.93
N ILE A 303 -19.74 -34.70 -7.92
CA ILE A 303 -20.98 -35.12 -8.60
C ILE A 303 -20.79 -35.14 -10.13
N LYS A 304 -20.10 -34.17 -10.72
CA LYS A 304 -19.79 -34.12 -12.17
C LYS A 304 -18.80 -35.21 -12.60
N GLU A 305 -17.85 -35.57 -11.75
CA GLU A 305 -16.92 -36.68 -11.97
C GLU A 305 -17.63 -38.04 -11.93
N GLU A 306 -18.62 -38.22 -11.05
CA GLU A 306 -19.48 -39.41 -11.02
C GLU A 306 -20.52 -39.48 -12.16
N LEU A 307 -21.01 -38.32 -12.65
CA LEU A 307 -22.00 -38.24 -13.72
C LEU A 307 -21.39 -38.26 -15.14
N GLY A 308 -20.07 -38.19 -15.29
CA GLY A 308 -19.41 -38.23 -16.60
C GLY A 308 -19.72 -37.04 -17.53
N GLU A 309 -20.38 -36.00 -17.03
CA GLU A 309 -20.65 -34.76 -17.76
C GLU A 309 -19.46 -33.81 -17.63
N LYS A 310 -18.60 -33.79 -18.65
CA LYS A 310 -17.63 -32.71 -18.84
C LYS A 310 -18.38 -31.46 -19.33
N ASP A 311 -18.27 -30.36 -18.60
CA ASP A 311 -18.87 -29.06 -18.97
C ASP A 311 -18.32 -28.58 -20.33
N ALA A 312 -19.18 -28.54 -21.35
CA ALA A 312 -18.87 -28.22 -22.74
C ALA A 312 -18.68 -26.71 -23.04
N GLY A 313 -18.16 -25.90 -22.10
CA GLY A 313 -18.11 -24.43 -22.24
C GLY A 313 -16.73 -23.79 -22.02
N GLU A 314 -16.14 -23.99 -20.84
CA GLU A 314 -14.79 -23.48 -20.51
C GLU A 314 -13.67 -24.48 -20.84
N ASP A 315 -13.97 -25.78 -20.81
CA ASP A 315 -13.03 -26.81 -21.24
C ASP A 315 -12.79 -26.78 -22.76
N ASP A 316 -13.74 -26.27 -23.55
CA ASP A 316 -13.60 -26.20 -25.02
C ASP A 316 -12.48 -25.24 -25.46
N GLU A 317 -12.40 -24.01 -24.93
CA GLU A 317 -11.31 -23.09 -25.32
C GLU A 317 -9.94 -23.62 -24.89
N MET A 318 -9.87 -24.22 -23.70
CA MET A 318 -8.63 -24.75 -23.16
C MET A 318 -8.15 -25.96 -23.97
N THR A 319 -9.07 -26.87 -24.31
CA THR A 319 -8.77 -28.04 -25.13
C THR A 319 -8.44 -27.66 -26.56
N ILE A 320 -9.03 -26.60 -27.12
CA ILE A 320 -8.64 -26.06 -28.43
C ILE A 320 -7.16 -25.63 -28.45
N ILE A 321 -6.71 -24.88 -27.44
CA ILE A 321 -5.30 -24.44 -27.35
C ILE A 321 -4.36 -25.64 -27.18
N GLU A 322 -4.73 -26.59 -26.32
CA GLU A 322 -3.95 -27.81 -26.09
C GLU A 322 -3.84 -28.66 -27.35
N ASN A 323 -4.94 -28.83 -28.09
CA ASN A 323 -4.96 -29.54 -29.37
C ASN A 323 -4.09 -28.84 -30.43
N ARG A 324 -4.10 -27.50 -30.49
CA ARG A 324 -3.23 -26.74 -31.40
C ARG A 324 -1.75 -26.92 -31.07
N LEU A 325 -1.38 -26.85 -29.79
CA LEU A 325 0.01 -27.03 -29.36
C LEU A 325 0.52 -28.44 -29.65
N ASN A 326 -0.33 -29.46 -29.46
CA ASN A 326 -0.01 -30.84 -29.78
C ASN A 326 0.14 -31.05 -31.30
N ALA A 327 -0.72 -30.41 -32.12
CA ALA A 327 -0.63 -30.49 -33.58
C ALA A 327 0.64 -29.81 -34.15
N ALA A 328 1.19 -28.82 -33.44
CA ALA A 328 2.34 -28.05 -33.89
C ALA A 328 3.69 -28.80 -33.85
N ASN A 329 3.75 -29.99 -33.22
CA ASN A 329 4.97 -30.81 -33.04
C ASN A 329 6.14 -29.99 -32.46
N LEU A 330 5.92 -29.45 -31.27
CA LEU A 330 6.87 -28.56 -30.59
C LEU A 330 8.16 -29.29 -30.19
N PRO A 331 9.34 -28.66 -30.30
CA PRO A 331 10.58 -29.17 -29.70
C PRO A 331 10.44 -29.34 -28.18
N PRO A 332 11.18 -30.26 -27.54
CA PRO A 332 10.98 -30.61 -26.12
C PRO A 332 11.18 -29.43 -25.17
N GLU A 333 12.12 -28.53 -25.48
CA GLU A 333 12.35 -27.31 -24.69
C GLU A 333 11.17 -26.34 -24.76
N VAL A 334 10.58 -26.19 -25.95
CA VAL A 334 9.44 -25.30 -26.21
C VAL A 334 8.17 -25.89 -25.62
N GLN A 335 7.97 -27.20 -25.75
CA GLN A 335 6.83 -27.91 -25.17
C GLN A 335 6.79 -27.76 -23.64
N LYS A 336 7.93 -27.93 -22.97
CA LYS A 336 8.03 -27.70 -21.51
C LYS A 336 7.65 -26.27 -21.11
N ALA A 337 8.02 -25.28 -21.93
CA ALA A 337 7.65 -23.88 -21.71
C ALA A 337 6.14 -23.64 -21.95
N ALA A 338 5.60 -24.21 -23.03
CA ALA A 338 4.17 -24.15 -23.35
C ALA A 338 3.32 -24.78 -22.23
N ASP A 339 3.67 -25.98 -21.76
CA ASP A 339 2.97 -26.68 -20.67
C ASP A 339 2.96 -25.88 -19.36
N ARG A 340 4.07 -25.19 -19.06
CA ARG A 340 4.17 -24.35 -17.87
C ARG A 340 3.20 -23.18 -17.95
N GLU A 341 3.14 -22.51 -19.08
CA GLU A 341 2.24 -21.36 -19.28
C GLU A 341 0.79 -21.82 -19.42
N LEU A 342 0.54 -22.99 -20.01
CA LEU A 342 -0.77 -23.63 -20.10
C LEU A 342 -1.34 -23.96 -18.71
N LYS A 343 -0.53 -24.53 -17.82
CA LYS A 343 -0.90 -24.75 -16.40
C LYS A 343 -1.18 -23.44 -15.66
N ARG A 344 -0.47 -22.36 -15.99
CA ARG A 344 -0.69 -21.03 -15.41
C ARG A 344 -2.02 -20.44 -15.91
N LEU A 345 -2.31 -20.57 -17.20
CA LEU A 345 -3.56 -20.11 -17.81
C LEU A 345 -4.79 -20.78 -17.18
N ARG A 346 -4.76 -22.11 -16.96
CA ARG A 346 -5.85 -22.86 -16.32
C ARG A 346 -6.25 -22.36 -14.92
N LYS A 347 -5.29 -21.80 -14.18
CA LYS A 347 -5.52 -21.31 -12.81
C LYS A 347 -5.94 -19.84 -12.76
N MET A 348 -5.83 -19.13 -13.88
CA MET A 348 -5.99 -17.68 -13.93
C MET A 348 -7.43 -17.33 -14.30
N GLN A 349 -7.96 -16.27 -13.69
CA GLN A 349 -9.30 -15.77 -14.03
C GLN A 349 -9.27 -15.07 -15.40
N PRO A 350 -10.25 -15.32 -16.30
CA PRO A 350 -10.30 -14.71 -17.64
C PRO A 350 -10.31 -13.18 -17.66
N ALA A 351 -10.80 -12.54 -16.58
CA ALA A 351 -10.82 -11.08 -16.43
C ALA A 351 -9.43 -10.46 -16.13
N SER A 352 -8.39 -11.27 -15.93
CA SER A 352 -7.04 -10.78 -15.65
C SER A 352 -6.38 -10.19 -16.90
N SER A 353 -5.67 -9.07 -16.75
CA SER A 353 -4.87 -8.48 -17.84
C SER A 353 -3.78 -9.43 -18.35
N GLU A 354 -3.26 -10.32 -17.49
CA GLU A 354 -2.26 -11.32 -17.87
C GLU A 354 -2.83 -12.49 -18.69
N TYR A 355 -4.15 -12.74 -18.59
CA TYR A 355 -4.80 -13.87 -19.28
C TYR A 355 -4.67 -13.71 -20.80
N SER A 356 -4.99 -12.52 -21.31
CA SER A 356 -4.89 -12.19 -22.74
C SER A 356 -3.46 -12.33 -23.29
N VAL A 357 -2.46 -11.94 -22.49
CA VAL A 357 -1.04 -11.99 -22.89
C VAL A 357 -0.55 -13.43 -22.99
N ILE A 358 -0.87 -14.27 -22.00
CA ILE A 358 -0.47 -15.68 -22.00
C ILE A 358 -1.22 -16.45 -23.10
N ARG A 359 -2.51 -16.18 -23.30
CA ARG A 359 -3.31 -16.76 -24.38
C ARG A 359 -2.68 -16.47 -25.74
N ASN A 360 -2.46 -15.18 -26.04
CA ASN A 360 -1.85 -14.77 -27.31
C ASN A 360 -0.48 -15.43 -27.50
N TYR A 361 0.32 -15.54 -26.44
CA TYR A 361 1.62 -16.22 -26.51
C TYR A 361 1.49 -17.71 -26.87
N LEU A 362 0.54 -18.44 -26.28
CA LEU A 362 0.29 -19.84 -26.61
C LEU A 362 -0.27 -20.01 -28.04
N ASP A 363 -1.14 -19.10 -28.49
CA ASP A 363 -1.63 -19.08 -29.87
C ASP A 363 -0.47 -18.87 -30.86
N TRP A 364 0.44 -17.92 -30.58
CA TRP A 364 1.64 -17.71 -31.37
C TRP A 364 2.55 -18.93 -31.41
N LEU A 365 2.72 -19.64 -30.29
CA LEU A 365 3.50 -20.88 -30.26
C LEU A 365 2.87 -21.98 -31.11
N GLY A 366 1.54 -22.12 -31.07
CA GLY A 366 0.81 -23.14 -31.84
C GLY A 366 0.76 -22.85 -33.35
N ASP A 367 0.69 -21.58 -33.74
CA ASP A 367 0.61 -21.16 -35.15
C ASP A 367 1.97 -21.20 -35.87
N LEU A 368 3.08 -21.28 -35.11
CA LEU A 368 4.40 -21.30 -35.71
C LEU A 368 4.71 -22.66 -36.35
N PRO A 369 5.27 -22.68 -37.56
CA PRO A 369 5.50 -23.92 -38.30
C PRO A 369 6.79 -24.61 -37.84
N TRP A 370 6.80 -25.22 -36.65
CA TRP A 370 8.02 -25.84 -36.09
C TRP A 370 8.55 -26.99 -36.94
N ALA A 371 7.68 -27.96 -37.27
CA ALA A 371 8.05 -29.18 -37.99
C ALA A 371 7.68 -29.16 -39.49
N LYS A 372 6.86 -28.20 -39.92
CA LYS A 372 6.36 -28.13 -41.30
C LYS A 372 7.41 -27.45 -42.19
N SER A 373 8.00 -28.23 -43.10
CA SER A 373 9.00 -27.77 -44.07
C SER A 373 8.50 -27.99 -45.50
N THR A 374 8.87 -27.13 -46.44
CA THR A 374 8.73 -27.45 -47.88
C THR A 374 9.81 -28.44 -48.30
N GLU A 375 9.48 -29.33 -49.24
CA GLU A 375 10.49 -30.16 -49.91
C GLU A 375 11.44 -29.29 -50.72
N ASP A 376 12.73 -29.39 -50.42
CA ASP A 376 13.77 -28.63 -51.12
C ASP A 376 14.06 -29.25 -52.50
N MET A 377 13.83 -28.48 -53.56
CA MET A 377 14.18 -28.88 -54.93
C MET A 377 15.45 -28.16 -55.37
N LEU A 378 16.62 -28.65 -54.92
CA LEU A 378 17.92 -28.09 -55.30
C LEU A 378 18.48 -28.75 -56.56
N ASP A 379 17.85 -28.45 -57.69
CA ASP A 379 18.40 -28.76 -59.01
C ASP A 379 18.93 -27.50 -59.69
N VAL A 380 20.24 -27.49 -59.94
CA VAL A 380 20.95 -26.36 -60.56
C VAL A 380 20.51 -26.17 -62.01
N GLU A 381 20.17 -27.26 -62.71
CA GLU A 381 19.79 -27.21 -64.13
C GLU A 381 18.39 -26.63 -64.30
N ARG A 382 17.46 -27.06 -63.44
CA ARG A 382 16.14 -26.43 -63.30
C ARG A 382 16.22 -24.97 -62.86
N ALA A 383 17.05 -24.66 -61.86
CA ALA A 383 17.24 -23.29 -61.41
C ALA A 383 17.76 -22.38 -62.53
N ARG A 384 18.65 -22.90 -63.40
CA ARG A 384 19.14 -22.17 -64.58
C ARG A 384 18.02 -21.87 -65.58
N LYS A 385 17.16 -22.86 -65.87
CA LYS A 385 16.00 -22.66 -66.75
C LYS A 385 15.06 -21.61 -66.17
N GLN A 386 14.65 -21.76 -64.91
CA GLN A 386 13.77 -20.81 -64.23
C GLN A 386 14.31 -19.37 -64.23
N LEU A 387 15.60 -19.19 -63.92
CA LEU A 387 16.25 -17.87 -63.93
C LEU A 387 16.33 -17.27 -65.35
N ASN A 388 16.46 -18.10 -66.38
CA ASN A 388 16.47 -17.65 -67.76
C ASN A 388 15.08 -17.27 -68.27
N ASP A 389 14.05 -17.98 -67.82
CA ASP A 389 12.66 -17.70 -68.17
C ASP A 389 12.16 -16.41 -67.49
N ASP A 390 12.50 -16.20 -66.22
CA ASP A 390 12.05 -15.05 -65.45
C ASP A 390 12.81 -13.74 -65.76
N HIS A 391 14.07 -13.84 -66.21
CA HIS A 391 14.94 -12.69 -66.45
C HIS A 391 15.74 -12.82 -67.74
N HIS A 392 15.60 -11.85 -68.65
CA HIS A 392 16.45 -11.78 -69.84
C HIS A 392 17.84 -11.19 -69.52
N GLY A 393 18.91 -11.79 -70.06
CA GLY A 393 20.30 -11.34 -69.84
C GLY A 393 20.87 -11.70 -68.46
N LEU A 394 21.61 -10.77 -67.84
CA LEU A 394 22.21 -10.90 -66.49
C LEU A 394 23.12 -12.14 -66.30
N GLU A 395 23.83 -12.57 -67.34
CA GLU A 395 24.63 -13.81 -67.35
C GLU A 395 25.62 -13.92 -66.19
N LYS A 396 26.29 -12.81 -65.82
CA LYS A 396 27.22 -12.80 -64.69
C LYS A 396 26.51 -13.04 -63.35
N VAL A 397 25.35 -12.43 -63.14
CA VAL A 397 24.58 -12.52 -61.90
C VAL A 397 23.94 -13.91 -61.77
N LYS A 398 23.31 -14.40 -62.84
CA LYS A 398 22.71 -15.74 -62.87
C LYS A 398 23.74 -16.83 -62.58
N ARG A 399 24.92 -16.75 -63.19
CA ARG A 399 26.02 -17.67 -62.92
C ARG A 399 26.41 -17.68 -61.44
N ARG A 400 26.51 -16.50 -60.81
CA ARG A 400 26.83 -16.40 -59.39
C ARG A 400 25.74 -16.97 -58.47
N ILE A 401 24.48 -16.79 -58.84
CA ILE A 401 23.34 -17.40 -58.13
C ILE A 401 23.41 -18.93 -58.25
N LEU A 402 23.71 -19.47 -59.43
CA LEU A 402 23.85 -20.92 -59.64
C LEU A 402 25.03 -21.51 -58.86
N GLU A 403 26.17 -20.82 -58.82
CA GLU A 403 27.32 -21.19 -57.98
C GLU A 403 26.92 -21.24 -56.50
N TYR A 404 26.17 -20.24 -56.03
CA TYR A 404 25.67 -20.19 -54.66
C TYR A 404 24.77 -21.40 -54.37
N LEU A 405 23.78 -21.66 -55.21
CA LEU A 405 22.87 -22.80 -55.07
C LEU A 405 23.60 -24.14 -55.10
N ALA A 406 24.65 -24.28 -55.92
CA ALA A 406 25.49 -25.47 -55.98
C ALA A 406 26.26 -25.69 -54.67
N VAL A 407 26.84 -24.62 -54.09
CA VAL A 407 27.51 -24.70 -52.79
C VAL A 407 26.50 -25.03 -51.68
N THR A 408 25.32 -24.39 -51.66
CA THR A 408 24.26 -24.67 -50.70
C THR A 408 23.79 -26.13 -50.77
N LYS A 409 23.66 -26.68 -51.98
CA LYS A 409 23.33 -28.10 -52.17
C LYS A 409 24.37 -29.03 -51.53
N LEU A 410 25.66 -28.75 -51.74
CA LEU A 410 26.74 -29.55 -51.13
C LEU A 410 26.79 -29.39 -49.60
N GLN A 411 26.52 -28.19 -49.11
CA GLN A 411 26.48 -27.86 -47.68
C GLN A 411 25.34 -28.58 -46.96
N GLN A 412 24.14 -28.60 -47.56
CA GLN A 412 23.00 -29.36 -47.04
C GLN A 412 23.29 -30.86 -46.96
N LEU A 413 23.95 -31.44 -47.97
CA LEU A 413 24.36 -32.85 -47.95
C LEU A 413 25.36 -33.16 -46.82
N LYS A 414 26.17 -32.18 -46.41
CA LYS A 414 27.12 -32.29 -45.29
C LYS A 414 26.48 -31.98 -43.92
N GLY A 415 25.21 -31.57 -43.89
CA GLY A 415 24.52 -31.16 -42.66
C GLY A 415 24.98 -29.82 -42.07
N ASP A 416 25.78 -29.05 -42.80
CA ASP A 416 26.31 -27.75 -42.33
C ASP A 416 25.64 -26.61 -43.10
N VAL A 417 24.66 -25.95 -42.49
CA VAL A 417 23.84 -24.89 -43.13
C VAL A 417 24.51 -23.51 -43.04
N LYS A 418 25.75 -23.43 -42.54
CA LYS A 418 26.50 -22.17 -42.45
C LYS A 418 27.05 -21.75 -43.81
N GLY A 419 26.24 -21.01 -44.56
CA GLY A 419 26.62 -20.36 -45.81
C GLY A 419 26.57 -18.82 -45.69
N PRO A 420 27.33 -18.10 -46.53
CA PRO A 420 27.19 -16.65 -46.63
C PRO A 420 25.77 -16.28 -47.11
N ILE A 421 25.27 -15.11 -46.71
CA ILE A 421 23.98 -14.58 -47.17
C ILE A 421 24.17 -13.94 -48.55
N LEU A 422 23.29 -14.24 -49.50
CA LEU A 422 23.33 -13.65 -50.83
C LEU A 422 22.88 -12.18 -50.80
N CYS A 423 23.79 -11.26 -51.12
CA CYS A 423 23.48 -9.82 -51.21
C CYS A 423 23.42 -9.37 -52.68
N LEU A 424 22.27 -8.87 -53.12
CA LEU A 424 22.06 -8.31 -54.45
C LEU A 424 22.13 -6.77 -54.38
N VAL A 425 23.16 -6.17 -54.99
CA VAL A 425 23.39 -4.71 -54.97
C VAL A 425 23.21 -4.10 -56.36
N GLY A 426 22.64 -2.89 -56.44
CA GLY A 426 22.53 -2.12 -57.68
C GLY A 426 21.51 -0.97 -57.57
N PRO A 427 21.26 -0.21 -58.64
CA PRO A 427 20.26 0.86 -58.64
C PRO A 427 18.82 0.33 -58.47
N PRO A 428 17.84 1.17 -58.09
CA PRO A 428 16.44 0.77 -58.05
C PRO A 428 15.95 0.34 -59.44
N GLY A 429 14.98 -0.58 -59.51
CA GLY A 429 14.39 -1.04 -60.77
C GLY A 429 15.09 -2.20 -61.49
N VAL A 430 16.29 -2.63 -61.07
CA VAL A 430 17.04 -3.72 -61.74
C VAL A 430 16.56 -5.14 -61.44
N GLY A 431 15.37 -5.32 -60.87
CA GLY A 431 14.80 -6.66 -60.65
C GLY A 431 15.36 -7.47 -59.47
N LYS A 432 15.91 -6.82 -58.44
CA LYS A 432 16.44 -7.51 -57.23
C LYS A 432 15.39 -8.39 -56.53
N THR A 433 14.21 -7.82 -56.27
CA THR A 433 13.11 -8.55 -55.62
C THR A 433 12.58 -9.68 -56.51
N SER A 434 12.53 -9.49 -57.83
CA SER A 434 12.12 -10.55 -58.75
C SER A 434 13.13 -11.69 -58.78
N LEU A 435 14.44 -11.40 -58.76
CA LEU A 435 15.48 -12.44 -58.67
C LEU A 435 15.32 -13.28 -57.39
N GLY A 436 15.08 -12.64 -56.24
CA GLY A 436 14.81 -13.35 -54.99
C GLY A 436 13.59 -14.26 -55.07
N ARG A 437 12.52 -13.83 -55.75
CA ARG A 437 11.33 -14.66 -56.00
C ARG A 437 11.66 -15.85 -56.90
N SER A 438 12.39 -15.64 -57.99
CA SER A 438 12.81 -16.71 -58.90
C SER A 438 13.69 -17.75 -58.21
N ILE A 439 14.58 -17.32 -57.31
CA ILE A 439 15.36 -18.24 -56.47
C ILE A 439 14.44 -19.09 -55.59
N ALA A 440 13.46 -18.47 -54.92
CA ALA A 440 12.51 -19.21 -54.08
C ALA A 440 11.69 -20.23 -54.89
N THR A 441 11.19 -19.83 -56.07
CA THR A 441 10.47 -20.70 -57.00
C THR A 441 11.35 -21.86 -57.48
N ALA A 442 12.60 -21.59 -57.84
CA ALA A 442 13.56 -22.59 -58.28
C ALA A 442 13.86 -23.62 -57.18
N MET A 443 13.93 -23.19 -55.92
CA MET A 443 14.16 -24.07 -54.76
C MET A 443 12.89 -24.79 -54.29
N GLY A 444 11.70 -24.45 -54.80
CA GLY A 444 10.42 -24.97 -54.30
C GLY A 444 10.01 -24.42 -52.92
N ARG A 445 10.62 -23.33 -52.47
CA ARG A 445 10.40 -22.75 -51.13
C ARG A 445 9.41 -21.58 -51.17
N LYS A 446 8.71 -21.35 -50.06
CA LYS A 446 7.85 -20.17 -49.90
C LYS A 446 8.70 -18.89 -49.87
N PHE A 447 8.22 -17.85 -50.55
CA PHE A 447 8.89 -16.54 -50.61
C PHE A 447 8.22 -15.55 -49.66
N HIS A 448 9.01 -14.81 -48.88
CA HIS A 448 8.54 -13.70 -48.07
C HIS A 448 9.51 -12.53 -48.12
N ARG A 449 8.97 -11.32 -48.26
CA ARG A 449 9.76 -10.09 -48.26
C ARG A 449 9.52 -9.32 -46.96
N ILE A 450 10.60 -9.02 -46.27
CA ILE A 450 10.66 -8.06 -45.16
C ILE A 450 11.32 -6.81 -45.75
N ALA A 451 10.76 -5.63 -45.52
CA ALA A 451 11.39 -4.39 -45.96
C ALA A 451 12.18 -3.82 -44.78
N LEU A 452 13.51 -3.71 -44.92
CA LEU A 452 14.35 -3.07 -43.89
C LEU A 452 14.39 -1.53 -44.01
N GLY A 453 13.80 -0.96 -45.05
CA GLY A 453 13.75 0.49 -45.23
C GLY A 453 12.91 1.16 -44.15
N GLY A 454 13.53 2.03 -43.35
CA GLY A 454 12.87 2.74 -42.25
C GLY A 454 12.90 2.01 -40.90
N VAL A 455 13.49 0.80 -40.84
CA VAL A 455 13.71 0.09 -39.57
C VAL A 455 14.82 0.80 -38.81
N TRP A 456 14.52 1.17 -37.57
CA TRP A 456 15.39 1.97 -36.70
C TRP A 456 15.55 1.39 -35.29
N ASP A 457 14.67 0.46 -34.89
CA ASP A 457 14.69 -0.20 -33.58
C ASP A 457 14.86 -1.72 -33.72
N GLU A 458 15.57 -2.34 -32.77
CA GLU A 458 15.73 -3.80 -32.66
C GLU A 458 14.37 -4.50 -32.46
N SER A 459 13.45 -3.81 -31.78
CA SER A 459 12.12 -4.35 -31.46
C SER A 459 11.30 -4.70 -32.70
N GLU A 460 11.51 -4.03 -33.83
CA GLU A 460 10.81 -4.36 -35.09
C GLU A 460 11.25 -5.72 -35.65
N ILE A 461 12.52 -6.07 -35.49
CA ILE A 461 13.06 -7.34 -35.99
C ILE A 461 12.76 -8.48 -35.01
N ARG A 462 13.01 -8.24 -33.70
CA ARG A 462 12.94 -9.27 -32.66
C ARG A 462 11.59 -9.36 -31.95
N GLY A 463 10.87 -8.26 -31.84
CA GLY A 463 9.67 -8.11 -31.02
C GLY A 463 9.95 -7.57 -29.62
N HIS A 464 8.88 -7.17 -28.93
CA HIS A 464 8.96 -6.67 -27.56
C HIS A 464 8.92 -7.81 -26.53
N ARG A 465 9.44 -7.53 -25.32
CA ARG A 465 9.24 -8.43 -24.18
C ARG A 465 7.75 -8.57 -23.88
N ARG A 466 7.30 -9.80 -23.62
CA ARG A 466 5.90 -10.15 -23.29
C ARG A 466 5.30 -9.41 -22.07
N THR A 467 6.13 -8.76 -21.27
CA THR A 467 5.69 -7.98 -20.10
C THR A 467 5.01 -6.67 -20.46
N TYR A 468 5.18 -6.18 -21.69
CA TYR A 468 4.52 -4.97 -22.17
C TYR A 468 3.10 -5.29 -22.66
N VAL A 469 2.14 -4.45 -22.30
CA VAL A 469 0.77 -4.55 -22.80
C VAL A 469 0.80 -4.31 -24.31
N GLY A 470 0.25 -5.26 -25.09
CA GLY A 470 0.28 -5.20 -26.55
C GLY A 470 1.60 -5.64 -27.20
N ALA A 471 2.50 -6.30 -26.45
CA ALA A 471 3.72 -6.85 -27.02
C ALA A 471 3.43 -7.86 -28.15
N LEU A 472 3.99 -7.61 -29.32
CA LEU A 472 3.93 -8.51 -30.48
C LEU A 472 5.33 -9.03 -30.85
N PRO A 473 5.41 -10.23 -31.44
CA PRO A 473 6.65 -10.73 -32.03
C PRO A 473 7.14 -9.82 -33.17
N GLY A 474 8.44 -9.89 -33.48
CA GLY A 474 9.03 -9.09 -34.56
C GLY A 474 8.67 -9.59 -35.97
N LEU A 475 9.11 -8.82 -36.98
CA LEU A 475 8.83 -9.05 -38.40
C LEU A 475 9.22 -10.43 -38.90
N ILE A 476 10.32 -11.00 -38.39
CA ILE A 476 10.79 -12.35 -38.80
C ILE A 476 9.78 -13.41 -38.37
N ILE A 477 9.30 -13.35 -37.11
CA ILE A 477 8.33 -14.31 -36.57
C ILE A 477 6.97 -14.17 -37.27
N HIS A 478 6.55 -12.93 -37.56
CA HIS A 478 5.38 -12.67 -38.39
C HIS A 478 5.52 -13.27 -39.79
N GLY A 479 6.71 -13.15 -40.39
CA GLY A 479 7.02 -13.74 -41.69
C GLY A 479 6.90 -15.26 -41.68
N LEU A 480 7.44 -15.93 -40.64
CA LEU A 480 7.32 -17.38 -40.46
C LEU A 480 5.86 -17.82 -40.32
N LYS A 481 5.07 -17.13 -39.48
CA LYS A 481 3.64 -17.41 -39.33
C LYS A 481 2.90 -17.26 -40.65
N LYS A 482 3.19 -16.23 -41.44
CA LYS A 482 2.55 -16.01 -42.76
C LYS A 482 2.97 -17.06 -43.80
N CYS A 483 4.18 -17.59 -43.71
CA CYS A 483 4.68 -18.62 -44.61
C CYS A 483 4.19 -20.02 -44.28
N GLU A 484 3.83 -20.27 -43.01
CA GLU A 484 3.43 -21.57 -42.48
C GLU A 484 4.45 -22.70 -42.73
N VAL A 485 5.72 -22.34 -42.96
CA VAL A 485 6.84 -23.28 -43.12
C VAL A 485 8.08 -22.76 -42.39
N ASN A 486 8.94 -23.65 -41.88
CA ASN A 486 10.19 -23.29 -41.18
C ASN A 486 11.36 -22.93 -42.11
N ASN A 487 11.29 -23.28 -43.39
CA ASN A 487 12.36 -23.07 -44.37
C ASN A 487 12.01 -22.10 -45.52
N PRO A 488 11.37 -20.93 -45.27
CA PRO A 488 11.07 -19.98 -46.33
C PRO A 488 12.35 -19.27 -46.80
N VAL A 489 12.27 -18.69 -47.99
CA VAL A 489 13.25 -17.72 -48.48
C VAL A 489 12.80 -16.32 -48.05
N PHE A 490 13.54 -15.74 -47.11
CA PHE A 490 13.38 -14.34 -46.72
C PHE A 490 14.23 -13.43 -47.61
N LEU A 491 13.58 -12.45 -48.23
CA LEU A 491 14.25 -11.29 -48.83
C LEU A 491 14.16 -10.13 -47.82
N LEU A 492 15.30 -9.57 -47.44
CA LEU A 492 15.42 -8.45 -46.50
C LEU A 492 15.62 -7.11 -47.23
#